data_AF-M5RB74-F1
#
_entry.id   AF-M5RB74-F1
#
_cell.length_a   1.000
_cell.length_b   1.000
_cell.length_c   1.000
_cell.angle_alpha   90.00
_cell.angle_beta   90.00
_cell.angle_gamma   90.00
#
_symmetry.space_group_name_H-M   'P 1'
#
loop_
_entity.id
_entity.type
_entity.pdbx_description
1 polymer ?
#
loop_
_entity_poly.entity_id
_entity_poly.type
_entity_poly.pdbx_seq_one_letter_code
_entity_poly.pdbx_strand_id
1 'polypeptide(L)'
;MGVVLVDDEPAEGVVLRLHPKTGSAAISSGITSADGSFQISTYSLGDGAPAGQYVITLVWSEFDTLTRTQVGDQLGGKYAFDDKSEIQWNIPNIDVFNAGTIRLHR
;
A
#
# COMPACT_ATOMS: atom_id res chain seq x y z
N MET A 1 -2.52 5.85 8.11
CA MET A 1 -1.12 5.56 8.55
C MET A 1 -1.03 4.09 8.96
N GLY A 2 0.12 3.45 8.76
CA GLY A 2 0.35 2.05 9.09
C GLY A 2 1.81 1.66 8.96
N VAL A 3 2.13 0.40 9.22
CA VAL A 3 3.49 -0.16 9.10
C VAL A 3 3.45 -1.44 8.28
N VAL A 4 4.41 -1.62 7.38
CA VAL A 4 4.65 -2.88 6.68
C VAL A 4 5.90 -3.55 7.24
N LEU A 5 5.75 -4.82 7.60
CA LEU A 5 6.85 -5.70 7.96
C LEU A 5 6.94 -6.81 6.92
N VAL A 6 8.12 -7.05 6.36
CA VAL A 6 8.41 -8.23 5.53
C VAL A 6 9.32 -9.14 6.34
N ASP A 7 8.92 -10.39 6.54
CA ASP A 7 9.65 -11.36 7.38
C ASP A 7 9.99 -10.82 8.80
N ASP A 8 9.02 -10.10 9.40
CA ASP A 8 9.14 -9.41 10.70
C ASP A 8 10.14 -8.24 10.75
N GLU A 9 10.70 -7.83 9.62
CA GLU A 9 11.56 -6.65 9.49
C GLU A 9 10.83 -5.50 8.78
N PRO A 10 11.05 -4.23 9.17
CA PRO A 10 10.49 -3.09 8.46
C PRO A 10 11.00 -3.04 7.03
N ALA A 11 10.08 -2.92 6.07
CA ALA A 11 10.41 -2.90 4.65
C ALA A 11 10.25 -1.51 4.07
N GLU A 12 11.33 -0.96 3.52
CA GLU A 12 11.35 0.31 2.81
C GLU A 12 11.01 0.12 1.32
N GLY A 13 10.32 1.09 0.73
CA GLY A 13 10.05 1.11 -0.71
C GLY A 13 8.91 0.18 -1.15
N VAL A 14 8.23 -0.49 -0.23
CA VAL A 14 6.96 -1.18 -0.51
C VAL A 14 5.92 -0.16 -0.92
N VAL A 15 5.36 -0.34 -2.11
CA VAL A 15 4.31 0.49 -2.64
C VAL A 15 2.97 -0.18 -2.48
N LEU A 16 2.10 0.51 -1.75
CA LEU A 16 0.73 0.10 -1.48
C LEU A 16 -0.18 0.85 -2.43
N ARG A 17 -1.09 0.12 -3.08
CA ARG A 17 -2.11 0.69 -3.95
C ARG A 17 -3.47 0.16 -3.53
N LEU A 18 -4.41 1.08 -3.33
CA LEU A 18 -5.77 0.76 -2.90
C LEU A 18 -6.67 0.82 -4.13
N HIS A 19 -7.18 -0.35 -4.51
CA HIS A 19 -8.11 -0.52 -5.61
C HIS A 19 -9.54 -0.54 -5.05
N PRO A 20 -10.38 0.46 -5.34
CA PRO A 20 -11.76 0.46 -4.87
C PRO A 20 -12.53 -0.70 -5.50
N LYS A 21 -13.19 -1.50 -4.67
CA LYS A 21 -13.97 -2.68 -5.09
C LYS A 21 -15.33 -2.29 -5.68
N THR A 22 -15.87 -1.15 -5.23
CA THR A 22 -17.16 -0.62 -5.67
C THR A 22 -17.07 0.89 -5.86
N GLY A 23 -17.66 1.39 -6.96
CA GLY A 23 -17.78 2.84 -7.24
C GLY A 23 -16.59 3.47 -7.97
N SER A 24 -16.61 4.80 -8.05
CA SER A 24 -15.64 5.65 -8.75
C SER A 24 -14.65 6.33 -7.80
N ALA A 25 -14.39 5.72 -6.64
CA ALA A 25 -13.46 6.27 -5.68
C ALA A 25 -12.06 6.40 -6.32
N ALA A 26 -11.32 7.44 -5.96
CA ALA A 26 -9.99 7.63 -6.50
C ALA A 26 -9.04 6.53 -6.02
N ILE A 27 -8.12 6.14 -6.89
CA ILE A 27 -7.07 5.17 -6.57
C ILE A 27 -6.11 5.83 -5.59
N SER A 28 -6.04 5.30 -4.38
CA SER A 28 -5.11 5.77 -3.36
C SER A 28 -3.81 4.98 -3.42
N SER A 29 -2.71 5.60 -3.02
CA SER A 29 -1.42 4.91 -2.92
C SER A 29 -0.58 5.45 -1.78
N GLY A 30 0.40 4.66 -1.37
CA GLY A 30 1.39 5.03 -0.36
C GLY A 30 2.68 4.27 -0.57
N ILE A 31 3.79 4.83 -0.07
CA ILE A 31 5.10 4.19 -0.10
C ILE A 31 5.59 4.12 1.34
N THR A 32 6.21 2.99 1.68
CA THR A 32 6.84 2.78 2.99
C THR A 32 8.20 3.46 3.05
N SER A 33 8.49 4.07 4.19
CA SER A 33 9.78 4.67 4.52
C SER A 33 10.74 3.63 5.10
N ALA A 34 11.99 4.03 5.37
CA ALA A 34 13.05 3.19 5.96
C ALA A 34 12.64 2.42 7.23
N ASP A 35 11.68 2.95 8.00
CA ASP A 35 11.14 2.33 9.22
C ASP A 35 9.91 1.44 8.97
N GLY A 36 9.57 1.18 7.70
CA GLY A 36 8.39 0.43 7.29
C GLY A 36 7.08 1.20 7.44
N SER A 37 7.11 2.45 7.93
CA SER A 37 5.91 3.27 8.08
C SER A 37 5.43 3.81 6.74
N PHE A 38 4.11 3.87 6.54
CA PHE A 38 3.52 4.44 5.33
C PHE A 38 2.32 5.33 5.64
N GLN A 39 2.08 6.25 4.71
CA GLN A 39 0.90 7.08 4.67
C GLN A 39 0.20 6.95 3.32
N ILE A 40 -1.11 6.71 3.36
CA ILE A 40 -1.94 6.66 2.16
C ILE A 40 -2.33 8.08 1.78
N SER A 41 -2.24 8.35 0.48
CA SER A 41 -2.62 9.61 -0.15
C SER A 41 -3.49 9.31 -1.38
N THR A 42 -4.56 10.08 -1.56
CA THR A 42 -5.52 9.95 -2.67
C THR A 42 -5.54 11.19 -3.56
N TYR A 43 -5.96 12.34 -3.02
CA TYR A 43 -6.02 13.60 -3.75
C TYR A 43 -4.88 14.54 -3.38
N SER A 44 -4.43 14.48 -2.14
CA SER A 44 -3.32 15.28 -1.62
C SER A 44 -2.42 14.44 -0.71
N LEU A 45 -1.15 14.83 -0.62
CA LEU A 45 -0.20 14.08 0.20
C LEU A 45 -0.70 14.04 1.66
N GLY A 46 -0.98 12.83 2.16
CA GLY A 46 -1.43 12.57 3.51
C GLY A 46 -2.92 12.79 3.78
N ASP A 47 -3.75 13.00 2.76
CA ASP A 47 -5.22 13.18 2.93
C ASP A 47 -5.96 11.88 3.29
N GLY A 48 -5.29 10.73 3.22
CA GLY A 48 -5.88 9.43 3.50
C GLY A 48 -6.58 8.85 2.28
N ALA A 49 -7.60 8.01 2.52
CA ALA A 49 -8.41 7.41 1.48
C ALA A 49 -9.89 7.59 1.80
N PRO A 50 -10.75 7.80 0.78
CA PRO A 50 -12.17 7.97 0.99
C PRO A 50 -12.80 6.70 1.59
N ALA A 51 -13.96 6.87 2.21
CA ALA A 51 -14.69 5.74 2.78
C ALA A 51 -15.13 4.76 1.69
N GLY A 52 -14.86 3.48 1.90
CA GLY A 52 -15.16 2.45 0.90
C GLY A 52 -14.45 1.13 1.16
N GLN A 53 -14.77 0.15 0.30
CA GLN A 53 -14.09 -1.15 0.29
C GLN A 53 -12.97 -1.13 -0.73
N TYR A 54 -11.76 -1.48 -0.29
CA TYR A 54 -10.56 -1.47 -1.12
C TYR A 54 -9.86 -2.82 -1.05
N VAL A 55 -9.38 -3.28 -2.21
CA VAL A 55 -8.38 -4.34 -2.31
C VAL A 55 -7.02 -3.66 -2.31
N ILE A 56 -6.12 -4.06 -1.42
CA ILE A 56 -4.78 -3.48 -1.33
C ILE A 56 -3.79 -4.37 -2.04
N THR A 57 -3.08 -3.85 -3.02
CA THR A 57 -1.93 -4.52 -3.62
C THR A 57 -0.65 -3.93 -3.05
N LEU A 58 0.33 -4.80 -2.82
CA LEU A 58 1.66 -4.43 -2.33
C LEU A 58 2.71 -4.94 -3.29
N VAL A 59 3.57 -4.04 -3.72
CA VAL A 59 4.72 -4.36 -4.58
C VAL A 59 5.96 -3.87 -3.87
N TRP A 60 6.92 -4.76 -3.63
CA TRP A 60 8.17 -4.37 -3.00
C TRP A 60 9.24 -4.14 -4.05
N SER A 61 9.26 -2.92 -4.55
CA SER A 61 10.13 -2.51 -5.65
C SER A 61 10.98 -1.33 -5.24
N GLU A 62 12.24 -1.35 -5.65
CA GLU A 62 13.10 -0.19 -5.43
C GLU A 62 12.76 0.86 -6.49
N PHE A 63 12.48 2.08 -6.04
CA PHE A 63 12.31 3.21 -6.94
C PHE A 63 13.69 3.67 -7.41
N ASP A 64 14.04 3.30 -8.63
CA ASP A 64 15.24 3.78 -9.28
C ASP A 64 15.01 5.23 -9.73
N THR A 65 15.60 6.16 -8.98
CA THR A 65 15.51 7.61 -9.25
C THR A 65 16.16 8.02 -10.57
N LEU A 66 17.11 7.24 -11.09
CA LEU A 66 17.80 7.52 -12.35
C LEU A 66 16.92 7.17 -13.54
N THR A 67 16.29 5.99 -13.50
CA THR A 67 15.41 5.52 -14.58
C THR A 67 13.96 5.95 -14.39
N ARG A 68 13.59 6.47 -13.21
CA ARG A 68 12.21 6.73 -12.75
C ARG A 68 11.33 5.50 -12.86
N THR A 69 11.92 4.32 -12.66
CA THR A 69 11.25 3.04 -12.80
C THR A 69 11.26 2.33 -11.46
N GLN A 70 10.21 1.57 -11.19
CA GLN A 70 10.28 0.54 -10.16
C GLN A 70 10.94 -0.69 -10.74
N VAL A 71 12.04 -1.12 -10.13
CA VAL A 71 12.80 -2.28 -10.56
C VAL A 71 12.76 -3.34 -9.47
N GLY A 72 12.46 -4.57 -9.89
CA GLY A 72 12.35 -5.72 -8.99
C GLY A 72 11.02 -5.78 -8.26
N ASP A 73 10.58 -6.99 -7.95
CA ASP A 73 9.59 -7.22 -6.89
C ASP A 73 10.18 -8.27 -5.94
N GLN A 74 10.60 -7.80 -4.77
CA GLN A 74 11.21 -8.67 -3.75
C GLN A 74 10.19 -9.67 -3.18
N LEU A 75 8.88 -9.45 -3.39
CA LEU A 75 7.80 -10.36 -2.98
C LEU A 75 7.38 -11.35 -4.08
N GLY A 76 8.07 -11.36 -5.23
CA GLY A 76 7.84 -12.33 -6.30
C GLY A 76 6.43 -12.29 -6.92
N GLY A 77 5.75 -11.16 -6.87
CA GLY A 77 4.41 -10.95 -7.44
C GLY A 77 3.28 -11.51 -6.58
N LYS A 78 3.57 -11.93 -5.34
CA LYS A 78 2.60 -12.57 -4.44
C LYS A 78 1.46 -11.65 -4.01
N TYR A 79 1.75 -10.36 -3.82
CA TYR A 79 0.80 -9.34 -3.39
C TYR A 79 0.56 -8.25 -4.44
N ALA A 80 1.18 -8.38 -5.62
CA ALA A 80 1.21 -7.34 -6.65
C ALA A 80 -0.11 -7.19 -7.41
N PHE A 81 -0.99 -8.19 -7.35
CA PHE A 81 -2.22 -8.24 -8.13
C PHE A 81 -3.45 -8.25 -7.23
N ASP A 82 -4.51 -7.58 -7.66
CA ASP A 82 -5.77 -7.43 -6.94
C ASP A 82 -6.57 -8.74 -6.87
N ASP A 83 -6.40 -9.63 -7.84
CA ASP A 83 -6.97 -10.99 -7.82
C ASP A 83 -6.19 -11.96 -6.91
N LYS A 84 -4.94 -11.63 -6.58
CA LYS A 84 -4.10 -12.42 -5.67
C LYS A 84 -4.05 -11.87 -4.25
N SER A 85 -4.30 -10.58 -4.08
CA SER A 85 -4.23 -9.96 -2.77
C SER A 85 -5.49 -10.26 -1.97
N GLU A 86 -5.31 -11.00 -0.88
CA GLU A 86 -6.36 -11.25 0.11
C GLU A 86 -6.55 -10.06 1.07
N ILE A 87 -5.70 -9.03 0.97
CA ILE A 87 -5.71 -7.88 1.86
C ILE A 87 -6.83 -6.93 1.41
N GLN A 88 -7.88 -6.84 2.22
CA GLN A 88 -9.01 -5.96 2.00
C GLN A 88 -9.16 -5.01 3.19
N TRP A 89 -9.30 -3.72 2.90
CA TRP A 89 -9.68 -2.72 3.90
C TRP A 89 -11.07 -2.21 3.64
N ASN A 90 -11.81 -2.08 4.74
CA ASN A 90 -13.03 -1.31 4.79
C ASN A 90 -12.69 0.00 5.51
N ILE A 91 -12.58 1.08 4.75
CA ILE A 91 -12.29 2.40 5.28
C ILE A 91 -13.63 3.02 5.69
N PRO A 92 -13.89 3.23 6.99
CA PRO A 92 -15.10 3.90 7.44
C PRO A 92 -15.02 5.41 7.15
N ASN A 93 -16.17 6.08 7.18
CA ASN A 93 -16.24 7.54 7.00
C ASN A 93 -15.73 8.27 8.26
N ILE A 94 -14.41 8.25 8.44
CA ILE A 94 -13.68 8.83 9.58
C ILE A 94 -12.50 9.67 9.07
N ASP A 95 -12.09 10.66 9.85
CA ASP A 95 -11.02 11.60 9.47
C ASP A 95 -9.65 10.95 9.30
N VAL A 96 -9.34 9.87 10.05
CA VAL A 96 -8.04 9.19 9.98
C VAL A 96 -8.22 7.68 10.06
N PHE A 97 -7.92 6.98 8.96
CA PHE A 97 -7.85 5.53 8.94
C PHE A 97 -6.44 5.03 9.34
N ASN A 98 -6.39 4.22 10.40
CA ASN A 98 -5.20 3.48 10.80
C ASN A 98 -5.25 2.08 10.20
N ALA A 99 -4.32 1.81 9.29
CA ALA A 99 -4.19 0.54 8.59
C ALA A 99 -3.60 -0.57 9.47
N GLY A 100 -3.03 -0.23 10.62
CA GLY A 100 -2.33 -1.17 11.49
C GLY A 100 -1.01 -1.65 10.90
N THR A 101 -0.63 -2.88 11.26
CA THR A 101 0.58 -3.54 10.78
C THR A 101 0.22 -4.58 9.72
N ILE A 102 0.80 -4.45 8.53
CA ILE A 102 0.72 -5.45 7.47
C ILE A 102 1.97 -6.31 7.57
N ARG A 103 1.79 -7.62 7.77
CA ARG A 103 2.89 -8.59 7.74
C ARG A 103 2.88 -9.29 6.39
N LEU A 104 3.96 -9.15 5.66
CA LEU A 104 4.21 -9.80 4.39
C LEU A 104 5.28 -10.86 4.59
N HIS A 105 5.17 -11.90 3.77
CA HIS A 105 6.13 -12.99 3.73
C HIS A 105 6.58 -13.18 2.29
N ARG A 106 7.90 -13.15 2.05
CA ARG A 106 8.48 -13.42 0.73
C ARG A 106 8.28 -14.87 0.28
#